data_AF-A0A4Q4IW34-F1
#
_entry.id   AF-A0A4Q4IW34-F1
#
_cell.length_a   1.000
_cell.length_b   1.000
_cell.length_c   1.000
_cell.angle_alpha   90.00
_cell.angle_beta   90.00
_cell.angle_gamma   90.00
#
_symmetry.space_group_name_H-M   'P 1'
#
loop_
_entity.id
_entity.type
_entity.pdbx_description
1 polymer ?
#
loop_
_entity_poly.entity_id
_entity_poly.type
_entity_poly.pdbx_seq_one_letter_code
_entity_poly.pdbx_strand_id
1 'polypeptide(L)' 'MRYQLFRDDDQSQPVAESDEFQSEFKATEWARAWVKTNGDHDRYRFQKEDGGRPMLLLKTVAGQWYVMPLAEQVAA' A
#
# COMPACT_ATOMS: atom_id res chain seq x y z
N MET A 1 -8.89 -2.43 11.80
CA MET A 1 -7.47 -2.35 11.35
C MET A 1 -7.30 -1.12 10.49
N ARG A 2 -6.38 -0.22 10.84
CA ARG A 2 -6.05 0.96 10.05
C ARG A 2 -4.79 0.74 9.23
N TYR A 3 -4.74 1.37 8.08
CA TYR A 3 -3.63 1.27 7.14
C TYR A 3 -3.20 2.64 6.67
N GLN A 4 -1.91 2.76 6.36
CA GLN A 4 -1.31 3.95 5.79
C GLN A 4 -0.70 3.59 4.44
N LEU A 5 -0.82 4.49 3.46
CA LEU A 5 -0.12 4.41 2.18
C LEU A 5 1.10 5.33 2.20
N PHE A 6 2.20 4.85 1.65
CA PHE A 6 3.45 5.57 1.44
C PHE A 6 3.85 5.43 -0.02
N ARG A 7 4.56 6.42 -0.56
CA ARG A 7 5.29 6.19 -1.81
C ARG A 7 6.42 5.19 -1.54
N ASP A 8 6.71 4.33 -2.51
CA ASP A 8 7.77 3.32 -2.32
C ASP A 8 9.17 3.96 -2.29
N ASP A 9 9.35 5.05 -3.04
CA ASP A 9 10.60 5.82 -3.12
C ASP A 9 10.82 6.77 -1.92
N ASP A 10 9.74 7.23 -1.29
CA ASP A 10 9.76 8.05 -0.07
C ASP A 10 8.72 7.57 0.94
N GLN A 11 9.21 6.89 1.99
CA GLN A 11 8.41 6.31 3.07
C GLN A 11 8.46 7.18 4.34
N SER A 12 8.94 8.42 4.25
CA SER A 12 9.06 9.31 5.41
C SER A 12 7.72 9.76 5.97
N GLN A 13 6.70 9.89 5.10
CA GLN A 13 5.35 10.32 5.47
C GLN A 13 4.28 9.58 4.67
N PRO A 14 3.12 9.28 5.29
CA PRO A 14 2.02 8.69 4.57
C PRO A 14 1.39 9.69 3.61
N VAL A 15 1.05 9.24 2.40
CA VAL A 15 0.26 10.01 1.43
C VAL A 15 -1.24 9.83 1.64
N ALA A 16 -1.65 8.79 2.38
CA ALA A 16 -3.03 8.57 2.78
C ALA A 16 -3.11 7.68 4.03
N GLU A 17 -4.18 7.87 4.79
CA GLU A 17 -4.53 7.04 5.94
C GLU A 17 -5.95 6.51 5.75
N SER A 18 -6.18 5.28 6.16
CA SER A 18 -7.49 4.64 6.04
C SER A 18 -8.33 4.79 7.29
N ASP A 19 -9.64 4.68 7.10
CA ASP A 19 -10.53 4.31 8.20
C ASP A 19 -10.26 2.88 8.70
N GLU A 20 -11.02 2.46 9.71
CA GLU A 20 -10.97 1.11 10.24
C GLU A 20 -11.57 0.08 9.26
N PHE A 21 -10.76 -0.89 8.84
CA PHE A 21 -11.20 -2.05 8.06
C PHE A 21 -11.29 -3.34 8.86
N GLN A 22 -12.24 -4.19 8.46
CA GLN A 22 -12.48 -5.52 9.04
C GLN A 22 -11.60 -6.61 8.41
N SER A 23 -10.98 -6.37 7.24
CA SER A 23 -10.13 -7.34 6.55
C SER A 23 -9.04 -6.66 5.69
N GLU A 24 -7.93 -7.37 5.46
CA GLU A 24 -6.86 -6.94 4.54
C GLU A 24 -7.36 -6.81 3.09
N PHE A 25 -8.33 -7.63 2.70
CA PHE A 25 -8.99 -7.52 1.39
C PHE A 25 -9.63 -6.14 1.22
N LYS A 26 -10.39 -5.65 2.21
CA LYS A 26 -11.01 -4.32 2.16
C LYS A 26 -9.98 -3.20 2.16
N ALA A 27 -8.92 -3.33 2.94
CA ALA A 27 -7.80 -2.39 2.92
C ALA A 27 -7.13 -2.34 1.53
N THR A 28 -7.00 -3.49 0.88
CA THR A 28 -6.44 -3.59 -0.47
C THR A 28 -7.34 -2.93 -1.52
N GLU A 29 -8.66 -3.11 -1.43
CA GLU A 29 -9.63 -2.42 -2.29
C GLU A 29 -9.54 -0.89 -2.13
N TRP A 30 -9.44 -0.42 -0.89
CA TRP A 30 -9.24 1.00 -0.58
C TRP A 30 -7.93 1.55 -1.17
N ALA A 31 -6.82 0.87 -0.94
CA ALA A 31 -5.51 1.26 -1.46
C ALA A 31 -5.54 1.39 -2.99
N ARG A 32 -6.15 0.41 -3.68
CA ARG A 32 -6.35 0.42 -5.14
C ARG A 32 -7.23 1.57 -5.61
N ALA A 33 -8.32 1.86 -4.89
CA ALA A 33 -9.19 2.98 -5.24
C ALA A 33 -8.44 4.31 -5.10
N TRP A 34 -7.68 4.47 -4.01
CA TRP A 34 -6.92 5.68 -3.75
C TRP A 34 -5.88 5.96 -4.84
N VAL A 35 -5.03 4.98 -5.20
CA VAL A 35 -3.98 5.19 -6.23
C VAL A 35 -4.53 5.38 -7.64
N LYS A 36 -5.75 4.89 -7.92
CA LYS A 36 -6.41 5.15 -9.20
C LYS A 36 -6.85 6.62 -9.34
N THR A 37 -7.22 7.25 -8.22
CA THR A 37 -7.73 8.62 -8.20
C THR A 37 -6.63 9.64 -7.96
N ASN A 38 -5.68 9.34 -7.06
CA ASN A 38 -4.70 10.31 -6.55
C ASN A 38 -3.25 9.93 -6.89
N GLY A 39 -3.02 8.74 -7.44
CA GLY A 39 -1.66 8.22 -7.62
C GLY A 39 -0.85 9.04 -8.61
N ASP A 40 0.30 9.52 -8.15
CA ASP A 40 1.34 10.22 -8.89
C ASP A 40 2.58 9.35 -9.18
N HIS A 41 2.64 8.14 -8.62
CA HIS A 41 3.71 7.16 -8.81
C HIS A 41 3.15 5.82 -9.31
N ASP A 42 4.03 4.97 -9.83
CA ASP A 42 3.74 3.58 -10.16
C ASP A 42 3.89 2.59 -8.99
N ARG A 43 4.38 3.02 -7.81
CA ARG A 43 4.63 2.14 -6.66
C ARG A 43 4.29 2.80 -5.33
N TYR A 44 3.55 2.08 -4.51
CA TYR A 44 3.20 2.46 -3.15
C TYR A 44 3.37 1.28 -2.21
N ARG A 45 3.69 1.56 -0.96
CA ARG A 45 3.55 0.58 0.13
C ARG A 45 2.30 0.92 0.91
N PHE A 46 1.53 -0.09 1.28
CA PHE A 46 0.55 0.08 2.34
C PHE A 46 0.85 -0.86 3.49
N GLN A 47 0.75 -0.32 4.70
CA GLN A 47 1.12 -1.00 5.93
C GLN A 47 0.06 -0.75 6.98
N LYS A 48 -0.12 -1.74 7.86
CA LYS A 48 -1.06 -1.66 8.97
C LYS A 48 -0.42 -0.85 10.12
N GLU A 49 -1.17 0.06 10.73
CA GLU A 49 -0.62 0.97 11.76
C GLU A 49 -0.13 0.24 13.03
N ASP A 50 -0.82 -0.83 13.42
CA ASP A 50 -0.49 -1.64 14.61
C ASP A 50 0.57 -2.72 14.30
N GLY A 51 1.28 -2.58 13.19
CA GLY A 51 2.28 -3.52 12.71
C GLY A 51 1.70 -4.66 11.86
N GLY A 52 2.58 -5.33 11.14
CA GLY A 52 2.23 -6.39 10.20
C GLY A 52 3.12 -6.35 8.97
N ARG A 53 2.95 -7.34 8.08
CA ARG A 53 3.71 -7.42 6.84
C ARG A 53 3.28 -6.30 5.89
N PRO A 54 4.20 -5.42 5.44
CA PRO A 54 3.88 -4.42 4.44
C PRO A 54 3.49 -5.07 3.10
N MET A 55 2.63 -4.39 2.37
CA MET A 55 2.16 -4.81 1.05
C MET A 55 2.62 -3.80 0.01
N LEU A 56 3.18 -4.29 -1.10
CA LEU A 56 3.53 -3.48 -2.27
C LEU A 56 2.33 -3.41 -3.21
N LEU A 57 2.00 -2.19 -3.60
CA LEU A 57 1.03 -1.87 -4.63
C LEU A 57 1.79 -1.31 -5.84
N LEU A 58 1.72 -1.99 -6.98
CA LEU A 58 2.50 -1.67 -8.18
C LEU A 58 1.62 -1.53 -9.42
N LYS A 59 1.92 -0.53 -10.26
CA LYS A 59 1.29 -0.30 -11.55
C LYS A 59 2.13 -0.93 -12.65
N THR A 60 1.53 -1.78 -13.47
CA THR A 60 2.20 -2.33 -14.65
C THR A 60 2.25 -1.30 -15.79
N VAL A 61 3.05 -1.58 -16.81
CA VAL A 61 3.09 -0.80 -18.05
C VAL A 61 1.71 -0.73 -18.72
N ALA A 62 0.89 -1.78 -18.59
CA ALA A 62 -0.49 -1.81 -19.06
C ALA A 62 -1.47 -0.98 -18.19
N GLY A 63 -0.98 -0.32 -17.14
CA GLY A 63 -1.77 0.51 -16.22
C GLY A 63 -2.56 -0.28 -15.17
N GLN A 64 -2.33 -1.60 -15.05
CA GLN A 64 -3.02 -2.44 -14.07
C GLN A 64 -2.33 -2.39 -12.71
N TRP A 65 -3.12 -2.33 -11.64
CA TRP A 65 -2.62 -2.31 -10.26
C TRP A 65 -2.65 -3.70 -9.63
N TYR A 66 -1.49 -4.15 -9.18
CA TYR A 66 -1.32 -5.41 -8.45
C TYR A 66 -0.87 -5.15 -7.03
N VAL A 67 -1.22 -6.08 -6.15
CA VAL A 67 -0.89 -6.03 -4.73
C VAL A 67 -0.15 -7.31 -4.38
N MET A 68 0.96 -7.19 -3.69
CA MET A 68 1.72 -8.35 -3.23
C MET A 68 2.35 -8.11 -1.87
N PRO A 69 2.40 -9.12 -0.99
CA PRO A 69 3.12 -9.02 0.27
C PRO A 69 4.62 -8.78 0.03
N LEU A 70 5.21 -7.76 0.66
CA LEU A 70 6.66 -7.54 0.60
C LEU A 70 7.36 -8.61 1.44
N ALA A 71 8.29 -9.36 0.87
CA ALA A 71 9.08 -10.32 1.64
C ALA A 71 9.73 -9.60 2.83
N GLU A 72 9.72 -10.24 4.01
CA GLU A 72 10.55 -9.77 5.11
C GLU A 72 11.99 -9.74 4.61
N GLN A 73 12.60 -8.56 4.55
CA GLN A 73 14.04 -8.47 4.39
C GLN A 73 14.64 -9.11 5.64
N VAL A 74 15.11 -10.35 5.52
CA VAL A 74 16.05 -10.90 6.48
C VAL A 74 17.29 -10.03 6.36
N ALA A 75 17.48 -9.13 7.32
CA ALA A 75 18.69 -8.33 7.42
C ALA A 75 19.88 -9.32 7.47
N ALA A 76 20.78 -9.21 6.49
CA ALA A 76 22.04 -9.96 6.44
C ALA A 76 23.07 -9.35 7.40
#